data_AF-A0A8J4YM17-F1
#
_entry.id   AF-A0A8J4YM17-F1
#
_cell.length_a   1.000
_cell.length_b   1.000
_cell.length_c   1.000
_cell.angle_alpha   90.00
_cell.angle_beta   90.00
_cell.angle_gamma   90.00
#
_symmetry.space_group_name_H-M   'P 1'
#
loop_
_entity.id
_entity.type
_entity.pdbx_description
1 polymer ?
#
loop_
_entity_poly.entity_id
_entity_poly.type
_entity_poly.pdbx_seq_one_letter_code
_entity_poly.pdbx_strand_id
1 'polypeptide(L)'
;MEFRLTVFKQYETYKKSVLTDATHSIHDPIKKNKLPLFRSPTPKTKSKQVGQVSMLKDDVALFSRLYIVTQHRDGDLDTFFKHENHPYPPSLAERGKLRQGKKSDLTNILAQKTQEEPSGSFDVRVLDGAAVVHLLPVTGITTFDDYASGVFVPHIMRQLETSMRVDVVWDRYLDNSIKESTREKTGKGVRRKVAGQTKVPGNWPDSCVTHKQGRTLPVPIREDCIHYLPRRKAVFATSGASVVCSGTDHSMPPCDHEEADTRIVVHLQDALESGCTTCLVRTVDTDVLVILIGKYHFLASKYPSADIGSPSAVARTSFSTHQCHL
;
A
#
# COMPACT_ATOMS: atom_id res chain seq x y z
N MET A 1 -11.29 -24.11 -27.52
CA MET A 1 -11.89 -24.92 -28.61
C MET A 1 -13.02 -25.82 -28.12
N GLU A 2 -12.89 -26.47 -26.96
CA GLU A 2 -13.94 -27.30 -26.32
C GLU A 2 -15.28 -26.59 -26.06
N PHE A 3 -15.27 -25.30 -25.66
CA PHE A 3 -16.50 -24.57 -25.30
C PHE A 3 -17.54 -24.45 -26.42
N ARG A 4 -17.09 -24.24 -27.67
CA ARG A 4 -18.00 -24.12 -28.82
C ARG A 4 -18.63 -25.46 -29.17
N LEU A 5 -17.90 -26.56 -28.99
CA LEU A 5 -18.36 -27.91 -29.36
C LEU A 5 -19.51 -28.38 -28.45
N THR A 6 -19.48 -28.06 -27.16
CA THR A 6 -20.50 -28.52 -26.20
C THR A 6 -21.85 -27.83 -26.42
N VAL A 7 -21.85 -26.51 -26.65
CA VAL A 7 -23.07 -25.74 -26.90
C VAL A 7 -23.68 -26.14 -28.25
N PHE A 8 -22.85 -26.29 -29.28
CA PHE A 8 -23.30 -26.65 -30.61
C PHE A 8 -23.91 -28.06 -30.64
N LYS A 9 -23.29 -29.03 -29.96
CA LYS A 9 -23.86 -30.38 -29.82
C LYS A 9 -25.21 -30.37 -29.11
N GLN A 10 -25.37 -29.61 -28.03
CA GLN A 10 -26.65 -29.56 -27.33
C GLN A 10 -27.76 -28.94 -28.19
N TYR A 11 -27.43 -27.91 -28.97
CA TYR A 11 -28.35 -27.29 -29.91
C TYR A 11 -28.80 -28.25 -31.02
N GLU A 12 -27.85 -28.95 -31.66
CA GLU A 12 -28.16 -29.93 -32.71
C GLU A 12 -29.02 -31.08 -32.17
N THR A 13 -28.73 -31.57 -30.96
CA THR A 13 -29.57 -32.59 -30.32
C THR A 13 -30.99 -32.09 -30.08
N TYR A 14 -31.17 -30.86 -29.58
CA TYR A 14 -32.50 -30.29 -29.35
C TYR A 14 -33.28 -30.11 -30.66
N LYS A 15 -32.62 -29.55 -31.68
CA LYS A 15 -33.21 -29.35 -33.00
C LYS A 15 -33.69 -30.68 -33.58
N LYS A 16 -32.88 -31.72 -33.46
CA LYS A 16 -33.27 -33.05 -33.91
C LYS A 16 -34.43 -33.64 -33.09
N SER A 17 -34.31 -33.69 -31.77
CA SER A 17 -35.30 -34.39 -30.93
C SER A 17 -36.66 -33.71 -30.88
N VAL A 18 -36.70 -32.37 -30.92
CA VAL A 18 -37.93 -31.57 -30.76
C VAL A 18 -38.50 -31.08 -32.09
N LEU A 19 -37.65 -30.62 -33.02
CA LEU A 19 -38.13 -29.96 -34.25
C LEU A 19 -38.22 -30.91 -35.46
N THR A 20 -37.38 -31.94 -35.55
CA THR A 20 -37.45 -32.91 -36.66
C THR A 20 -38.20 -34.17 -36.26
N ASP A 21 -37.78 -34.79 -35.15
CA ASP A 21 -38.26 -36.13 -34.78
C ASP A 21 -39.49 -36.07 -33.86
N ALA A 22 -39.84 -34.88 -33.34
CA ALA A 22 -40.99 -34.61 -32.45
C ALA A 22 -41.12 -35.58 -31.26
N THR A 23 -40.00 -36.11 -30.79
CA THR A 23 -39.93 -37.11 -29.71
C THR A 23 -40.06 -36.50 -28.32
N HIS A 24 -39.82 -35.19 -28.19
CA HIS A 24 -39.85 -34.44 -26.93
C HIS A 24 -40.67 -33.17 -27.12
N SER A 25 -41.35 -32.72 -26.07
CA SER A 25 -42.17 -31.52 -26.11
C SER A 25 -41.28 -30.26 -26.12
N ILE A 26 -41.74 -29.21 -26.82
CA ILE A 26 -41.11 -27.89 -26.76
C ILE A 26 -41.10 -27.29 -25.35
N HIS A 27 -41.99 -27.77 -24.47
CA HIS A 27 -42.12 -27.32 -23.08
C HIS A 27 -41.22 -28.09 -22.11
N ASP A 28 -40.53 -29.13 -22.58
CA ASP A 28 -39.67 -29.92 -21.72
C ASP A 28 -38.43 -29.10 -21.27
N PRO A 29 -38.06 -29.16 -19.98
CA PRO A 29 -36.96 -28.36 -19.46
C PRO A 29 -35.60 -28.81 -20.03
N ILE A 30 -34.87 -27.86 -20.61
CA ILE A 30 -33.52 -28.11 -21.13
C ILE A 30 -32.48 -27.93 -20.02
N LYS A 31 -31.60 -28.92 -19.85
CA LYS A 31 -30.51 -28.85 -18.88
C LYS A 31 -29.56 -27.69 -19.21
N LYS A 32 -29.39 -26.76 -18.28
CA LYS A 32 -28.49 -25.62 -18.43
C LYS A 32 -27.02 -26.07 -18.50
N ASN A 33 -26.29 -25.63 -19.53
CA ASN A 33 -24.84 -25.83 -19.59
C ASN A 33 -24.13 -25.08 -18.46
N LYS A 34 -23.24 -25.76 -17.75
CA LYS A 34 -22.36 -25.16 -16.74
C LYS A 34 -21.16 -24.50 -17.44
N LEU A 35 -21.42 -23.43 -18.18
CA LEU A 35 -20.37 -22.64 -18.81
C LEU A 35 -19.77 -21.69 -17.77
N PRO A 36 -18.42 -21.56 -17.72
CA PRO A 36 -17.79 -20.51 -16.95
C PRO A 36 -18.13 -19.16 -17.62
N LEU A 37 -19.13 -18.47 -17.06
CA LEU A 37 -19.46 -17.10 -17.43
C LEU A 37 -18.62 -16.13 -16.58
N PHE A 38 -18.44 -14.89 -17.03
CA PHE A 38 -17.77 -13.83 -16.26
C PHE A 38 -18.33 -13.65 -14.83
N ARG A 39 -19.60 -14.03 -14.63
CA ARG A 39 -20.33 -13.94 -13.35
C ARG A 39 -20.38 -15.27 -12.57
N SER A 40 -19.86 -16.36 -13.13
CA SER A 40 -19.83 -17.65 -12.44
C SER A 40 -18.66 -17.66 -11.45
N PRO A 41 -18.84 -18.19 -10.22
CA PRO A 41 -17.74 -18.33 -9.29
C PRO A 41 -16.66 -19.20 -9.94
N THR A 42 -15.43 -18.69 -10.01
CA THR A 42 -14.27 -19.53 -10.31
C THR A 42 -14.35 -20.78 -9.43
N PRO A 43 -14.18 -21.99 -10.00
CA PRO A 43 -14.22 -23.22 -9.21
C PRO A 43 -13.30 -23.09 -8.00
N LYS A 44 -13.75 -23.59 -6.85
CA LYS A 44 -13.01 -23.48 -5.57
C LYS A 44 -11.55 -23.86 -5.83
N THR A 45 -10.64 -22.93 -5.53
CA THR A 45 -9.20 -23.14 -5.68
C THR A 45 -8.85 -24.45 -4.95
N LYS A 46 -8.24 -25.41 -5.65
CA LYS A 46 -7.73 -26.64 -5.02
C LYS A 46 -6.79 -26.24 -3.88
N SER A 47 -6.70 -27.06 -2.84
CA SER A 47 -5.80 -26.79 -1.71
C SER A 47 -4.35 -26.61 -2.20
N LYS A 48 -3.54 -25.86 -1.44
CA LYS A 48 -2.13 -25.58 -1.78
C LYS A 48 -1.37 -26.88 -2.11
N GLN A 49 -1.55 -27.94 -1.33
CA GLN A 49 -0.90 -29.23 -1.57
C GLN A 49 -1.37 -29.91 -2.87
N VAL A 50 -2.67 -29.97 -3.13
CA VAL A 50 -3.22 -30.66 -4.32
C VAL A 50 -2.76 -29.98 -5.61
N GLY A 51 -2.69 -28.65 -5.65
CA GLY A 51 -2.16 -27.96 -6.83
C GLY A 51 -0.64 -28.12 -7.01
N GLN A 52 0.12 -28.32 -5.92
CA GLN A 52 1.57 -28.56 -6.01
C GLN A 52 1.84 -29.94 -6.61
N VAL A 53 1.10 -30.95 -6.16
CA VAL A 53 1.16 -32.31 -6.71
C VAL A 53 0.77 -32.34 -8.19
N SER A 54 -0.20 -31.53 -8.61
CA SER A 54 -0.56 -31.41 -10.02
C SER A 54 0.58 -30.86 -10.88
N MET A 55 1.23 -29.77 -10.44
CA MET A 55 2.36 -29.20 -11.17
C MET A 55 3.54 -30.17 -11.27
N LEU A 56 3.88 -30.85 -10.18
CA LEU A 56 4.94 -31.86 -10.20
C LEU A 56 4.64 -33.00 -11.18
N LYS A 57 3.38 -33.41 -11.33
CA LYS A 57 3.00 -34.41 -12.33
C LYS A 57 3.17 -33.89 -13.76
N ASP A 58 2.83 -32.63 -14.00
CA ASP A 58 3.01 -31.99 -15.30
C ASP A 58 4.51 -31.86 -15.64
N ASP A 59 5.34 -31.48 -14.67
CA ASP A 59 6.81 -31.45 -14.80
C ASP A 59 7.38 -32.83 -15.12
N VAL A 60 6.98 -33.86 -14.35
CA VAL A 60 7.41 -35.24 -14.60
C VAL A 60 7.00 -35.69 -16.00
N ALA A 61 5.78 -35.39 -16.44
CA ALA A 61 5.33 -35.73 -17.79
C ALA A 61 6.14 -34.99 -18.87
N LEU A 62 6.47 -33.72 -18.67
CA LEU A 62 7.30 -32.94 -19.58
C LEU A 62 8.72 -33.52 -19.67
N PHE A 63 9.38 -33.74 -18.53
CA PHE A 63 10.74 -34.28 -18.49
C PHE A 63 10.82 -35.72 -19.02
N SER A 64 9.79 -36.54 -18.80
CA SER A 64 9.70 -37.88 -19.37
C SER A 64 9.64 -37.84 -20.91
N ARG A 65 8.87 -36.91 -21.48
CA ARG A 65 8.81 -36.69 -22.93
C ARG A 65 10.12 -36.16 -23.48
N LEU A 66 10.73 -35.20 -22.79
CA LEU A 66 12.05 -34.68 -23.16
C LEU A 66 13.08 -35.80 -23.22
N TYR A 67 13.13 -36.66 -22.20
CA TYR A 67 14.03 -37.81 -22.16
C TYR A 67 13.84 -38.74 -23.35
N ILE A 68 12.59 -39.11 -23.70
CA ILE A 68 12.33 -39.98 -24.87
C ILE A 68 12.79 -39.30 -26.18
N VAL A 69 12.56 -37.99 -26.31
CA VAL A 69 12.94 -37.23 -27.51
C VAL A 69 14.46 -37.15 -27.65
N THR A 70 15.19 -36.93 -26.56
CA THR A 70 16.67 -36.83 -26.57
C THR A 70 17.35 -38.18 -26.81
N GLN A 71 16.67 -39.31 -26.61
CA GLN A 71 17.20 -40.63 -26.98
C GLN A 71 17.15 -40.90 -28.49
N HIS A 72 16.19 -40.29 -29.20
CA HIS A 72 15.96 -40.55 -30.63
C HIS A 72 16.34 -39.37 -31.54
N ARG A 73 16.61 -38.20 -30.97
CA ARG A 73 17.03 -36.98 -31.67
C ARG A 73 18.16 -36.33 -30.90
N ASP A 74 19.05 -35.64 -31.60
CA ASP A 74 20.09 -34.82 -30.99
C ASP A 74 19.43 -33.57 -30.38
N GLY A 75 18.98 -33.71 -29.14
CA GLY A 75 18.19 -32.70 -28.43
C GLY A 75 19.10 -31.74 -27.65
N ASP A 76 19.14 -30.48 -28.08
CA ASP A 76 19.87 -29.43 -27.37
C ASP A 76 19.13 -29.00 -26.08
N LEU A 77 19.67 -29.43 -24.94
CA LEU A 77 19.15 -29.09 -23.62
C LEU A 77 19.34 -27.60 -23.30
N ASP A 78 20.39 -26.96 -23.81
CA ASP A 78 20.64 -25.54 -23.53
C ASP A 78 19.55 -24.68 -24.16
N THR A 79 19.17 -24.97 -25.42
CA THR A 79 18.03 -24.32 -26.06
C THR A 79 16.71 -24.63 -25.36
N PHE A 80 16.50 -25.85 -24.86
CA PHE A 80 15.26 -26.22 -24.16
C PHE A 80 15.10 -25.47 -22.83
N PHE A 81 16.16 -25.35 -22.03
CA PHE A 81 16.12 -24.65 -20.74
C PHE A 81 16.24 -23.13 -20.85
N LYS A 82 16.59 -22.60 -22.04
CA LYS A 82 16.58 -21.17 -22.32
C LYS A 82 15.16 -20.57 -22.32
N HIS A 83 14.14 -21.39 -22.56
CA HIS A 83 12.75 -20.94 -22.69
C HIS A 83 11.89 -21.38 -21.49
N GLU A 84 10.84 -20.61 -21.22
CA GLU A 84 9.89 -20.90 -20.15
C GLU A 84 9.08 -22.17 -20.50
N ASN A 85 9.26 -23.22 -19.69
CA ASN A 85 8.64 -24.53 -19.92
C ASN A 85 7.29 -24.71 -19.19
N HIS A 86 6.87 -23.68 -18.44
CA HIS A 86 5.61 -23.64 -17.73
C HIS A 86 4.56 -22.80 -18.49
N PRO A 87 3.24 -23.04 -18.27
CA PRO A 87 2.18 -22.21 -18.84
C PRO A 87 2.20 -20.75 -18.39
N TYR A 88 3.00 -20.43 -17.38
CA TYR A 88 3.19 -19.09 -16.82
C TYR A 88 4.60 -19.00 -16.21
N PRO A 89 5.25 -17.83 -16.26
CA PRO A 89 6.59 -17.63 -15.72
C PRO A 89 6.61 -17.80 -14.19
N PRO A 90 7.32 -18.79 -13.62
CA PRO A 90 7.38 -19.05 -12.19
C PRO A 90 7.93 -17.90 -11.36
N SER A 91 8.72 -17.01 -11.99
CA SER A 91 9.24 -15.78 -11.38
C SER A 91 8.15 -14.75 -11.09
N LEU A 92 7.09 -14.70 -11.93
CA LEU A 92 6.02 -13.70 -11.82
C LEU A 92 4.68 -14.30 -11.36
N ALA A 93 4.46 -15.60 -11.53
CA ALA A 93 3.18 -16.24 -11.26
C ALA A 93 3.32 -17.62 -10.61
N GLU A 94 2.37 -17.95 -9.75
CA GLU A 94 2.19 -19.28 -9.19
C GLU A 94 0.76 -19.73 -9.50
N ARG A 95 0.61 -20.82 -10.27
CA ARG A 95 -0.69 -21.41 -10.65
C ARG A 95 -1.60 -20.44 -11.40
N GLY A 96 -1.03 -19.68 -12.33
CA GLY A 96 -1.76 -18.68 -13.12
C GLY A 96 -2.23 -17.47 -12.31
N LYS A 97 -1.76 -17.30 -11.07
CA LYS A 97 -1.95 -16.09 -10.27
C LYS A 97 -0.61 -15.37 -10.10
N LEU A 98 -0.62 -14.05 -10.22
CA LEU A 98 0.57 -13.24 -10.01
C LEU A 98 1.10 -13.46 -8.58
N ARG A 99 2.41 -13.67 -8.45
CA ARG A 99 3.06 -13.71 -7.13
C ARG A 99 2.94 -12.32 -6.52
N GLN A 100 2.27 -12.24 -5.38
CA GLN A 100 2.19 -11.02 -4.60
C GLN A 100 3.34 -11.04 -3.58
N GLY A 101 4.33 -10.17 -3.77
CA GLY A 101 5.36 -9.90 -2.78
C GLY A 101 4.84 -8.96 -1.69
N LYS A 102 5.53 -8.89 -0.55
CA LYS A 102 5.28 -7.82 0.42
C LYS A 102 6.14 -6.64 0.03
N LYS A 103 5.50 -5.49 -0.20
CA LYS A 103 6.17 -4.23 -0.53
C LYS A 103 7.26 -3.87 0.49
N SER A 104 7.02 -4.17 1.77
CA SER A 104 7.99 -4.01 2.87
C SER A 104 9.31 -4.76 2.66
N ASP A 105 9.33 -5.84 1.87
CA ASP A 105 10.55 -6.59 1.59
C ASP A 105 11.54 -5.76 0.77
N LEU A 106 11.06 -4.79 -0.03
CA LEU A 106 11.92 -3.84 -0.74
C LEU A 106 12.72 -2.97 0.22
N THR A 107 12.13 -2.58 1.35
CA THR A 107 12.85 -1.78 2.36
C THR A 107 14.09 -2.51 2.85
N ASN A 108 14.01 -3.82 3.10
CA ASN A 108 15.15 -4.63 3.54
C ASN A 108 16.26 -4.73 2.49
N ILE A 109 15.89 -4.73 1.20
CA ILE A 109 16.84 -4.78 0.09
C ILE A 109 17.53 -3.42 -0.11
N LEU A 110 16.75 -2.34 -0.03
CA LEU A 110 17.21 -0.97 -0.27
C LEU A 110 17.97 -0.38 0.93
N ALA A 111 17.63 -0.80 2.16
CA ALA A 111 18.31 -0.39 3.39
C ALA A 111 19.49 -1.33 3.71
N GLN A 112 20.56 -1.30 2.91
CA GLN A 112 21.78 -2.01 3.27
C GLN A 112 22.46 -1.38 4.52
N LYS A 113 22.99 -2.28 5.38
CA LYS A 113 23.71 -2.05 6.67
C LYS A 113 24.27 -0.64 6.85
N THR A 114 23.55 0.22 7.55
CA THR A 114 24.14 1.40 8.23
C THR A 114 23.58 1.44 9.64
N GLN A 115 24.44 1.46 10.66
CA GLN A 115 24.09 1.08 12.04
C GLN A 115 23.70 2.21 13.01
N GLU A 116 23.70 3.48 12.60
CA GLU A 116 23.50 4.56 13.58
C GLU A 116 22.28 5.43 13.27
N GLU A 117 21.40 5.62 14.26
CA GLU A 117 20.38 6.68 14.22
C GLU A 117 21.09 8.03 14.03
N PRO A 118 20.67 8.87 13.07
CA PRO A 118 21.28 10.17 12.90
C PRO A 118 21.00 11.00 14.16
N SER A 119 22.02 11.07 15.01
CA SER A 119 22.02 11.77 16.29
C SER A 119 22.28 13.24 16.00
N GLY A 120 21.22 14.04 15.91
CA GLY A 120 21.34 15.45 15.58
C GLY A 120 20.03 16.23 15.71
N SER A 121 20.16 17.55 15.87
CA SER A 121 19.08 18.49 15.55
C SER A 121 18.91 18.55 14.04
N PHE A 122 17.66 18.57 13.57
CA PHE A 122 17.35 18.75 12.14
C PHE A 122 16.59 20.05 11.96
N ASP A 123 16.78 20.76 10.87
CA ASP A 123 16.02 21.97 10.59
C ASP A 123 14.54 21.63 10.40
N VAL A 124 14.24 20.53 9.69
CA VAL A 124 12.88 20.05 9.44
C VAL A 124 12.70 18.56 9.71
N ARG A 125 11.58 18.21 10.35
CA ARG A 125 11.08 16.84 10.46
C ARG A 125 9.73 16.71 9.75
N VAL A 126 9.67 15.92 8.68
CA VAL A 126 8.43 15.60 7.97
C VAL A 126 7.91 14.24 8.45
N LEU A 127 6.69 14.22 8.97
CA LEU A 127 6.07 13.09 9.61
C LEU A 127 4.90 12.59 8.76
N ASP A 128 4.88 11.31 8.47
CA ASP A 128 3.70 10.59 8.01
C ASP A 128 2.71 10.48 9.19
N GLY A 129 1.66 11.29 9.15
CA GLY A 129 0.72 11.45 10.25
C GLY A 129 0.03 10.12 10.61
N ALA A 130 -0.34 9.32 9.61
CA ALA A 130 -0.99 8.03 9.85
C ALA A 130 -0.03 7.05 10.54
N ALA A 131 1.23 7.02 10.09
CA ALA A 131 2.27 6.21 10.72
C ALA A 131 2.50 6.63 12.18
N VAL A 132 2.60 7.93 12.47
CA VAL A 132 2.80 8.45 13.83
C VAL A 132 1.62 8.11 14.75
N VAL A 133 0.38 8.20 14.26
CA VAL A 133 -0.81 7.83 15.04
C VAL A 133 -0.75 6.36 15.49
N HIS A 134 -0.36 5.47 14.58
CA HIS A 134 -0.22 4.05 14.88
C HIS A 134 0.99 3.71 15.76
N LEU A 135 2.06 4.51 15.67
CA LEU A 135 3.25 4.35 16.50
C LEU A 135 3.01 4.70 17.98
N LEU A 136 2.18 5.72 18.25
CA LEU A 136 1.99 6.26 19.59
C LEU A 136 0.99 5.42 20.41
N PRO A 137 1.28 5.18 21.71
CA PRO A 137 0.43 4.37 22.57
C PRO A 137 -0.89 5.08 22.91
N VAL A 138 -1.95 4.31 23.08
CA VAL A 138 -3.28 4.79 23.53
C VAL A 138 -3.62 4.35 24.96
N THR A 139 -2.62 3.92 25.74
CA THR A 139 -2.82 3.42 27.09
C THR A 139 -3.39 4.50 28.00
N GLY A 140 -4.54 4.24 28.63
CA GLY A 140 -5.20 5.18 29.54
C GLY A 140 -5.97 6.31 28.84
N ILE A 141 -6.10 6.27 27.51
CA ILE A 141 -6.80 7.28 26.72
C ILE A 141 -8.23 6.82 26.41
N THR A 142 -9.22 7.69 26.64
CA THR A 142 -10.63 7.33 26.45
C THR A 142 -11.21 7.85 25.14
N THR A 143 -10.89 9.09 24.78
CA THR A 143 -11.42 9.78 23.60
C THR A 143 -10.32 10.25 22.64
N PHE A 144 -10.68 10.61 21.41
CA PHE A 144 -9.73 11.19 20.46
C PHE A 144 -9.23 12.57 20.91
N ASP A 145 -10.01 13.36 21.64
CA ASP A 145 -9.55 14.62 22.25
C ASP A 145 -8.49 14.36 23.33
N ASP A 146 -8.69 13.35 24.18
CA ASP A 146 -7.68 12.93 25.17
C ASP A 146 -6.40 12.46 24.48
N TYR A 147 -6.53 11.71 23.38
CA TYR A 147 -5.39 11.26 22.59
C TYR A 147 -4.61 12.44 21.99
N ALA A 148 -5.33 13.37 21.37
CA ALA A 148 -4.74 14.53 20.72
C ALA A 148 -3.97 15.38 21.75
N SER A 149 -4.60 15.71 22.87
CA SER A 149 -4.03 16.58 23.92
C SER A 149 -2.97 15.89 24.78
N GLY A 150 -3.16 14.62 25.15
CA GLY A 150 -2.30 13.89 26.08
C GLY A 150 -1.13 13.16 25.43
N VAL A 151 -1.22 12.82 24.14
CA VAL A 151 -0.22 11.97 23.47
C VAL A 151 0.32 12.63 22.21
N PHE A 152 -0.55 12.97 21.26
CA PHE A 152 -0.12 13.39 19.92
C PHE A 152 0.53 14.78 19.93
N VAL A 153 -0.13 15.80 20.48
CA VAL A 153 0.42 17.17 20.56
C VAL A 153 1.73 17.20 21.35
N PRO A 154 1.84 16.57 22.55
CA PRO A 154 3.11 16.47 23.26
C PRO A 154 4.23 15.79 22.45
N HIS A 155 3.89 14.80 21.61
CA HIS A 155 4.86 14.18 20.71
C HIS A 155 5.40 15.18 19.67
N ILE A 156 4.51 15.97 19.04
CA ILE A 156 4.91 17.01 18.08
C ILE A 156 5.78 18.09 18.77
N MET A 157 5.40 18.52 19.98
CA MET A 157 6.19 19.49 20.75
C MET A 157 7.60 18.97 21.06
N ARG A 158 7.73 17.67 21.39
CA ARG A 158 9.04 17.04 21.58
C ARG A 158 9.87 16.98 20.30
N GLN A 159 9.25 16.77 19.14
CA GLN A 159 9.96 16.85 17.86
C GLN A 159 10.49 18.26 17.60
N LEU A 160 9.71 19.29 17.95
CA LEU A 160 10.12 20.69 17.86
C LEU A 160 11.27 21.03 18.80
N GLU A 161 11.50 20.35 19.93
CA GLU A 161 12.67 20.61 20.79
C GLU A 161 14.01 20.49 20.03
N THR A 162 14.06 19.59 19.06
CA THR A 162 15.25 19.27 18.26
C THR A 162 15.11 19.67 16.79
N SER A 163 14.08 20.45 16.45
CA SER A 163 13.88 20.95 15.09
C SER A 163 13.22 22.32 15.02
N MET A 164 13.51 23.07 13.96
CA MET A 164 12.89 24.38 13.73
C MET A 164 11.51 24.24 13.10
N ARG A 165 11.30 23.20 12.29
CA ARG A 165 10.08 22.98 11.53
C ARG A 165 9.61 21.53 11.66
N VAL A 166 8.33 21.32 11.91
CA VAL A 166 7.71 19.99 11.86
C VAL A 166 6.51 20.00 10.92
N ASP A 167 6.51 19.06 9.97
CA ASP A 167 5.45 18.92 8.98
C ASP A 167 4.70 17.61 9.23
N VAL A 168 3.38 17.66 9.41
CA VAL A 168 2.52 16.48 9.64
C VAL A 168 1.65 16.27 8.41
N VAL A 169 1.92 15.20 7.68
CA VAL A 169 1.32 14.95 6.36
C VAL A 169 0.29 13.82 6.44
N TRP A 170 -0.88 14.07 5.86
CA TRP A 170 -2.02 13.17 5.83
C TRP A 170 -2.47 12.91 4.40
N ASP A 171 -3.08 11.73 4.19
CA ASP A 171 -3.86 11.45 2.98
C ASP A 171 -5.01 12.46 2.83
N ARG A 172 -5.32 12.78 1.57
CA ARG A 172 -6.57 13.45 1.19
C ARG A 172 -7.59 12.41 0.78
N TYR A 173 -8.77 12.49 1.38
CA TYR A 173 -9.88 11.59 1.08
C TYR A 173 -10.91 12.25 0.18
N LEU A 174 -11.13 11.67 -1.00
CA LEU A 174 -12.13 12.07 -1.97
C LEU A 174 -13.27 11.05 -1.99
N ASP A 175 -14.53 11.52 -1.94
CA ASP A 175 -15.76 10.71 -1.85
C ASP A 175 -16.05 9.86 -3.13
N ASN A 176 -15.14 9.86 -4.11
CA ASN A 176 -15.24 9.14 -5.37
C ASN A 176 -13.90 8.58 -5.85
N SER A 177 -12.90 8.47 -4.96
CA SER A 177 -11.61 7.87 -5.34
C SER A 177 -11.70 6.34 -5.45
N ILE A 178 -10.91 5.77 -6.37
CA ILE A 178 -10.65 4.32 -6.47
C ILE A 178 -10.19 3.76 -5.12
N LYS A 179 -9.48 4.55 -4.29
CA LYS A 179 -9.07 4.16 -2.94
C LYS A 179 -10.24 3.91 -2.00
N GLU A 180 -11.35 4.64 -2.12
CA GLU A 180 -12.53 4.41 -1.27
C GLU A 180 -13.10 2.99 -1.49
N SER A 181 -13.23 2.57 -2.75
CA SER A 181 -13.71 1.23 -3.12
C SER A 181 -12.74 0.11 -2.71
N THR A 182 -11.44 0.40 -2.65
CA THR A 182 -10.42 -0.57 -2.25
C THR A 182 -10.40 -0.73 -0.73
N ARG A 183 -10.63 0.36 0.01
CA ARG A 183 -10.77 0.38 1.48
C ARG A 183 -12.05 -0.28 1.96
N GLU A 184 -13.12 -0.31 1.17
CA GLU A 184 -14.29 -1.18 1.45
C GLU A 184 -13.93 -2.65 1.58
N LYS A 185 -12.82 -3.07 0.94
CA LYS A 185 -12.37 -4.46 0.93
C LYS A 185 -11.22 -4.72 1.92
N THR A 186 -10.54 -3.68 2.42
CA THR A 186 -9.41 -3.80 3.35
C THR A 186 -9.84 -3.42 4.77
N GLY A 187 -10.00 -4.44 5.62
CA GLY A 187 -10.27 -4.29 7.06
C GLY A 187 -11.55 -5.01 7.49
N LYS A 188 -11.43 -5.88 8.51
CA LYS A 188 -12.58 -6.44 9.26
C LYS A 188 -13.01 -5.52 10.41
N GLY A 189 -12.34 -4.39 10.60
CA GLY A 189 -12.54 -3.47 11.71
C GLY A 189 -13.80 -2.61 11.57
N VAL A 190 -14.45 -2.33 12.70
CA VAL A 190 -15.58 -1.39 12.76
C VAL A 190 -15.10 0.01 12.42
N ARG A 191 -15.65 0.59 11.35
CA ARG A 191 -15.39 1.97 10.96
C ARG A 191 -16.01 2.91 11.99
N ARG A 192 -15.22 3.80 12.58
CA ARG A 192 -15.70 4.84 13.50
C ARG A 192 -15.38 6.21 12.93
N LYS A 193 -16.35 7.13 13.03
CA LYS A 193 -16.11 8.54 12.72
C LYS A 193 -15.13 9.09 13.76
N VAL A 194 -14.07 9.75 13.29
CA VAL A 194 -13.14 10.43 14.19
C VAL A 194 -13.73 11.78 14.55
N ALA A 195 -14.29 11.88 15.74
CA ALA A 195 -14.67 13.13 16.37
C ALA A 195 -14.10 13.16 17.77
N GLY A 196 -13.76 14.34 18.28
CA GLY A 196 -13.04 14.50 19.55
C GLY A 196 -13.60 13.67 20.70
N GLN A 197 -14.92 13.73 20.91
CA GLN A 197 -15.63 13.01 21.96
C GLN A 197 -15.85 11.50 21.69
N THR A 198 -15.43 11.01 20.52
CA THR A 198 -15.60 9.59 20.17
C THR A 198 -14.56 8.74 20.87
N LYS A 199 -14.98 7.59 21.39
CA LYS A 199 -14.08 6.66 22.06
C LYS A 199 -13.06 6.04 21.11
N VAL A 200 -11.81 6.02 21.54
CA VAL A 200 -10.71 5.34 20.85
C VAL A 200 -11.04 3.84 20.77
N PRO A 201 -10.82 3.17 19.62
CA PRO A 201 -11.04 1.73 19.49
C PRO A 201 -10.06 0.94 20.36
N GLY A 202 -10.56 -0.12 21.02
CA GLY A 202 -9.73 -0.99 21.86
C GLY A 202 -8.70 -1.82 21.06
N ASN A 203 -8.95 -2.03 19.77
CA ASN A 203 -8.03 -2.67 18.82
C ASN A 203 -7.26 -1.60 18.00
N TRP A 204 -6.59 -0.67 18.70
CA TRP A 204 -5.89 0.46 18.07
C TRP A 204 -4.95 0.08 16.92
N PRO A 205 -4.10 -0.96 17.03
CA PRO A 205 -3.18 -1.34 15.96
C PRO A 205 -3.91 -1.79 14.68
N ASP A 206 -5.05 -2.48 14.83
CA ASP A 206 -5.85 -3.01 13.71
C ASP A 206 -6.91 -2.01 13.23
N SER A 207 -7.08 -0.90 13.94
CA SER A 207 -8.12 0.08 13.61
C SER A 207 -7.68 0.92 12.44
N CYS A 208 -8.30 0.72 11.28
CA CYS A 208 -8.20 1.71 10.20
C CYS A 208 -8.95 2.97 10.66
N VAL A 209 -8.22 3.94 11.21
CA VAL A 209 -8.76 5.26 11.58
C VAL A 209 -9.11 5.97 10.27
N THR A 210 -10.29 5.65 9.75
CA THR A 210 -10.72 6.08 8.42
C THR A 210 -11.54 7.34 8.55
N HIS A 211 -11.01 8.41 7.98
CA HIS A 211 -11.65 9.71 7.98
C HIS A 211 -12.75 9.74 6.90
N LYS A 212 -14.03 9.71 7.29
CA LYS A 212 -15.13 10.04 6.38
C LYS A 212 -15.51 11.52 6.56
N GLN A 213 -15.50 12.25 5.45
CA GLN A 213 -15.91 13.66 5.23
C GLN A 213 -14.89 14.76 5.50
N GLY A 214 -13.86 14.89 4.65
CA GLY A 214 -13.24 16.19 4.33
C GLY A 214 -12.72 17.09 5.46
N ARG A 215 -12.41 16.55 6.64
CA ARG A 215 -11.87 17.29 7.78
C ARG A 215 -10.85 16.42 8.47
N THR A 216 -9.59 16.47 8.06
CA THR A 216 -8.43 15.84 8.70
C THR A 216 -8.67 15.47 10.15
N LEU A 217 -8.25 14.25 10.55
CA LEU A 217 -8.11 13.82 11.95
C LEU A 217 -8.08 15.07 12.85
N PRO A 218 -9.07 15.30 13.72
CA PRO A 218 -9.00 16.37 14.68
C PRO A 218 -7.98 15.95 15.73
N VAL A 219 -6.73 15.75 15.34
CA VAL A 219 -5.72 16.58 15.96
C VAL A 219 -5.87 17.89 15.21
N PRO A 220 -6.78 18.79 15.63
CA PRO A 220 -6.50 20.15 15.29
C PRO A 220 -5.11 20.34 15.91
N ILE A 221 -4.10 20.66 15.11
CA ILE A 221 -3.23 21.73 15.57
C ILE A 221 -4.22 22.88 15.71
N ARG A 222 -4.91 22.90 16.85
CA ARG A 222 -5.95 23.84 17.19
C ARG A 222 -5.25 25.17 17.02
N GLU A 223 -5.99 26.19 16.61
CA GLU A 223 -5.49 27.55 16.80
C GLU A 223 -4.97 27.74 18.24
N ASP A 224 -5.44 26.94 19.21
CA ASP A 224 -4.91 26.87 20.58
C ASP A 224 -3.48 26.27 20.73
N CYS A 225 -3.06 25.31 19.88
CA CYS A 225 -1.66 24.82 19.88
C CYS A 225 -0.68 25.88 19.34
N ILE A 226 -1.19 26.87 18.59
CA ILE A 226 -0.44 27.99 18.00
C ILE A 226 0.06 28.95 19.09
N HIS A 227 -0.70 29.12 20.18
CA HIS A 227 -0.35 30.07 21.24
C HIS A 227 0.85 29.64 22.10
N TYR A 228 1.24 28.36 22.06
CA TYR A 228 2.34 27.81 22.86
C TYR A 228 3.59 27.46 22.05
N LEU A 229 3.62 27.78 20.75
CA LEU A 229 4.80 27.49 19.95
C LEU A 229 5.99 28.34 20.42
N PRO A 230 7.14 27.71 20.71
CA PRO A 230 8.36 28.45 21.00
C PRO A 230 8.71 29.39 19.84
N ARG A 231 9.28 30.55 20.15
CA ARG A 231 9.70 31.53 19.12
C ARG A 231 10.60 30.85 18.07
N ARG A 232 10.39 31.18 16.79
CA ARG A 232 11.14 30.66 15.62
C ARG A 232 10.95 29.17 15.35
N LYS A 233 9.85 28.57 15.84
CA LYS A 233 9.46 27.22 15.47
C LYS A 233 8.17 27.23 14.67
N ALA A 234 8.12 26.40 13.64
CA ALA A 234 7.00 26.32 12.73
C ALA A 234 6.41 24.91 12.68
N VAL A 235 5.08 24.82 12.52
CA VAL A 235 4.39 23.56 12.27
C VAL A 235 3.53 23.70 11.04
N PHE A 236 3.64 22.74 10.13
CA PHE A 236 2.80 22.62 8.95
C PHE A 236 1.98 21.33 9.05
N ALA A 237 0.71 21.37 8.67
CA ALA A 237 -0.10 20.16 8.57
C ALA A 237 -1.05 20.21 7.39
N THR A 238 -1.18 19.09 6.69
CA THR A 238 -2.13 19.00 5.57
C THR A 238 -3.57 18.94 6.07
N SER A 239 -4.42 19.80 5.51
CA SER A 239 -5.86 19.82 5.73
C SER A 239 -6.61 19.74 4.41
N GLY A 240 -7.00 18.52 4.01
CA GLY A 240 -7.55 18.27 2.68
C GLY A 240 -6.57 18.67 1.58
N ALA A 241 -6.95 19.62 0.72
CA ALA A 241 -6.07 20.14 -0.33
C ALA A 241 -5.16 21.30 0.12
N SER A 242 -5.37 21.81 1.33
CA SER A 242 -4.64 22.97 1.87
C SER A 242 -3.57 22.53 2.86
N VAL A 243 -2.64 23.43 3.16
CA VAL A 243 -1.67 23.27 4.24
C VAL A 243 -1.95 24.36 5.27
N VAL A 244 -2.14 23.95 6.52
CA VAL A 244 -2.28 24.87 7.66
C VAL A 244 -0.89 25.02 8.26
N CYS A 245 -0.43 26.26 8.41
CA CYS A 245 0.86 26.58 9.00
C CYS A 245 0.69 27.41 10.27
N SER A 246 1.66 27.30 11.17
CA SER A 246 1.69 28.03 12.43
C SER A 246 3.13 28.35 12.83
N GLY A 247 3.34 29.50 13.50
CA GLY A 247 4.64 29.93 13.99
C GLY A 247 5.59 30.51 12.92
N THR A 248 5.07 30.86 11.74
CA THR A 248 5.82 31.41 10.62
C THR A 248 4.94 32.29 9.72
N ASP A 249 5.56 33.27 9.05
CA ASP A 249 4.92 34.08 8.00
C ASP A 249 4.98 33.38 6.62
N HIS A 250 5.75 32.29 6.51
CA HIS A 250 5.82 31.47 5.29
C HIS A 250 4.53 30.71 5.08
N SER A 251 3.91 30.91 3.92
CA SER A 251 2.71 30.18 3.50
C SER A 251 3.08 29.19 2.39
N MET A 252 2.83 27.91 2.65
CA MET A 252 3.03 26.86 1.66
C MET A 252 1.82 26.82 0.70
N PRO A 253 2.05 26.68 -0.62
CA PRO A 253 0.97 26.49 -1.58
C PRO A 253 0.07 25.28 -1.23
N PRO A 254 -1.19 25.26 -1.70
CA PRO A 254 -2.05 24.09 -1.54
C PRO A 254 -1.36 22.81 -2.06
N CYS A 255 -1.42 21.76 -1.25
CA CYS A 255 -0.93 20.44 -1.63
C CYS A 255 -2.16 19.58 -1.94
N ASP A 256 -2.45 19.35 -3.21
CA ASP A 256 -3.72 18.76 -3.68
C ASP A 256 -3.64 17.27 -4.01
N HIS A 257 -2.44 16.69 -4.01
CA HIS A 257 -2.16 15.26 -4.24
C HIS A 257 -3.05 14.36 -3.37
N GLU A 258 -3.46 13.17 -3.81
CA GLU A 258 -4.33 12.34 -2.97
C GLU A 258 -3.58 11.71 -1.78
N GLU A 259 -2.33 11.30 -2.01
CA GLU A 259 -1.61 10.38 -1.11
C GLU A 259 -0.54 11.09 -0.27
N ALA A 260 -0.43 10.72 1.00
CA ALA A 260 0.57 11.26 1.93
C ALA A 260 2.00 11.07 1.40
N ASP A 261 2.26 9.99 0.68
CA ASP A 261 3.59 9.63 0.19
C ASP A 261 4.21 10.67 -0.76
N THR A 262 3.42 11.16 -1.72
CA THR A 262 3.80 12.21 -2.64
C THR A 262 3.75 13.58 -1.98
N ARG A 263 2.79 13.81 -1.07
CA ARG A 263 2.68 15.05 -0.28
C ARG A 263 3.92 15.28 0.58
N ILE A 264 4.47 14.23 1.20
CA ILE A 264 5.70 14.28 2.01
C ILE A 264 6.85 14.89 1.21
N VAL A 265 6.98 14.55 -0.08
CA VAL A 265 8.04 15.09 -0.94
C VAL A 265 7.80 16.55 -1.28
N VAL A 266 6.55 16.98 -1.43
CA VAL A 266 6.19 18.40 -1.63
C VAL A 266 6.54 19.22 -0.39
N HIS A 267 6.22 18.71 0.81
CA HIS A 267 6.59 19.33 2.08
C HIS A 267 8.11 19.42 2.27
N LEU A 268 8.83 18.35 1.91
CA LEU A 268 10.29 18.34 1.93
C LEU A 268 10.87 19.41 1.00
N GLN A 269 10.34 19.54 -0.22
CA GLN A 269 10.78 20.56 -1.16
C GLN A 269 10.53 21.99 -0.63
N ASP A 270 9.35 22.27 -0.08
CA ASP A 270 9.02 23.58 0.48
C ASP A 270 9.93 23.96 1.66
N ALA A 271 10.30 22.98 2.49
CA ALA A 271 11.27 23.20 3.57
C ALA A 271 12.66 23.54 3.04
N LEU A 272 13.12 22.86 1.99
CA LEU A 272 14.39 23.16 1.32
C LEU A 272 14.37 24.55 0.66
N GLU A 273 13.25 24.94 0.04
CA GLU A 273 13.05 26.29 -0.54
C GLU A 273 13.05 27.39 0.53
N SER A 274 12.61 27.05 1.74
CA SER A 274 12.66 27.91 2.93
C SER A 274 14.05 27.99 3.58
N GLY A 275 15.05 27.28 3.02
CA GLY A 275 16.45 27.31 3.48
C GLY A 275 16.83 26.27 4.52
N CYS A 276 15.97 25.28 4.82
CA CYS A 276 16.37 24.13 5.62
C CYS A 276 17.45 23.34 4.89
N THR A 277 18.49 22.91 5.60
CA THR A 277 19.56 22.08 5.02
C THR A 277 19.56 20.68 5.59
N THR A 278 19.13 20.49 6.84
CA THR A 278 19.07 19.16 7.46
C THR A 278 17.61 18.69 7.58
N CYS A 279 17.30 17.57 6.91
CA CYS A 279 15.92 17.07 6.82
C CYS A 279 15.80 15.64 7.34
N LEU A 280 14.73 15.38 8.10
CA LEU A 280 14.35 14.03 8.50
C LEU A 280 12.92 13.73 8.05
N VAL A 281 12.74 12.66 7.28
CA VAL A 281 11.41 12.11 6.96
C VAL A 281 11.17 10.89 7.85
N ARG A 282 10.01 10.81 8.51
CA ARG A 282 9.55 9.66 9.27
C ARG A 282 8.31 9.06 8.64
N THR A 283 8.41 7.81 8.20
CA THR A 283 7.32 7.04 7.60
C THR A 283 7.58 5.55 7.79
N VAL A 284 6.51 4.76 7.71
CA VAL A 284 6.58 3.29 7.63
C VAL A 284 6.25 2.78 6.24
N ASP A 285 5.85 3.66 5.31
CA ASP A 285 5.45 3.28 3.97
C ASP A 285 6.64 3.25 3.01
N THR A 286 6.86 2.08 2.40
CA THR A 286 7.91 1.85 1.42
C THR A 286 7.76 2.74 0.17
N ASP A 287 6.55 3.18 -0.20
CA ASP A 287 6.39 4.07 -1.37
C ASP A 287 7.11 5.40 -1.16
N VAL A 288 7.08 5.94 0.05
CA VAL A 288 7.80 7.18 0.37
C VAL A 288 9.30 7.01 0.14
N LEU A 289 9.87 5.90 0.60
CA LEU A 289 11.29 5.58 0.41
C LEU A 289 11.63 5.49 -1.08
N VAL A 290 10.83 4.77 -1.87
CA VAL A 290 11.04 4.59 -3.31
C VAL A 290 10.94 5.93 -4.04
N ILE A 291 9.96 6.77 -3.71
CA ILE A 291 9.80 8.10 -4.30
C ILE A 291 11.01 8.98 -3.94
N LEU A 292 11.45 8.97 -2.68
CA LEU A 292 12.60 9.76 -2.24
C LEU A 292 13.89 9.32 -2.92
N ILE A 293 14.14 8.02 -3.07
CA ILE A 293 15.27 7.50 -3.87
C ILE A 293 15.18 8.02 -5.31
N GLY A 294 14.00 7.92 -5.93
CA GLY A 294 13.78 8.39 -7.30
C GLY A 294 13.96 9.90 -7.47
N LYS A 295 13.73 10.69 -6.41
CA LYS A 295 13.88 12.16 -6.43
C LYS A 295 15.22 12.66 -5.87
N TYR A 296 16.04 11.78 -5.28
CA TYR A 296 17.26 12.16 -4.58
C TYR A 296 18.20 13.00 -5.44
N HIS A 297 18.56 12.54 -6.64
CA HIS A 297 19.47 13.29 -7.53
C HIS A 297 18.92 14.65 -7.95
N PHE A 298 17.60 14.77 -8.15
CA PHE A 298 16.97 16.05 -8.46
C PHE A 298 17.05 17.01 -7.27
N LEU A 299 16.74 16.54 -6.06
CA LEU A 299 16.82 17.37 -4.87
C LEU A 299 18.26 17.76 -4.53
N ALA A 300 19.21 16.83 -4.61
CA ALA A 300 20.62 17.09 -4.35
C ALA A 300 21.24 18.07 -5.35
N SER A 301 20.83 18.04 -6.62
CA SER A 301 21.30 19.01 -7.63
C SER A 301 20.70 20.40 -7.45
N LYS A 302 19.42 20.48 -7.04
CA LYS A 302 18.73 21.76 -6.80
C LYS A 302 19.16 22.41 -5.46
N TYR A 303 19.46 21.60 -4.45
CA TYR A 303 19.84 22.04 -3.09
C TYR A 303 21.15 21.37 -2.65
N PRO A 304 22.31 21.79 -3.20
CA PRO A 304 23.59 21.13 -2.96
C PRO A 304 24.10 21.26 -1.51
N SER A 305 23.61 22.26 -0.77
CA SER A 305 23.93 22.47 0.65
C SER A 305 23.03 21.66 1.60
N ALA A 306 22.04 20.94 1.07
CA ALA A 306 21.11 20.19 1.90
C ALA A 306 21.67 18.78 2.19
N ASP A 307 21.84 18.47 3.47
CA ASP A 307 21.93 17.10 3.96
C ASP A 307 20.51 16.52 4.03
N ILE A 308 20.00 16.20 2.84
CA ILE A 308 18.88 15.29 2.69
C ILE A 308 19.48 13.93 2.98
N GLY A 309 19.43 13.53 4.26
CA GLY A 309 20.11 12.35 4.77
C GLY A 309 20.01 11.20 3.77
N SER A 310 21.10 10.43 3.61
CA SER A 310 21.19 9.40 2.57
C SER A 310 19.90 8.58 2.48
N PRO A 311 19.50 8.04 1.33
CA PRO A 311 18.29 7.22 1.25
C PRO A 311 18.24 6.09 2.31
N SER A 312 19.42 5.63 2.74
CA SER A 312 19.63 4.72 3.87
C SER A 312 19.38 5.32 5.27
N ALA A 313 19.57 6.63 5.48
CA ALA A 313 19.15 7.40 6.67
C ALA A 313 17.64 7.66 6.72
N VAL A 314 17.01 7.98 5.59
CA VAL A 314 15.54 8.07 5.47
C VAL A 314 14.89 6.72 5.80
N ALA A 315 15.48 5.61 5.33
CA ALA A 315 15.01 4.25 5.61
C ALA A 315 15.16 3.79 7.08
N ARG A 316 15.95 4.50 7.92
CA ARG A 316 16.21 4.09 9.32
C ARG A 316 15.08 4.46 10.29
N THR A 317 14.38 5.56 10.07
CA THR A 317 13.27 5.96 10.96
C THR A 317 12.04 5.04 10.89
N SER A 318 12.06 4.06 9.99
CA SER A 318 11.02 3.04 9.81
C SER A 318 11.10 1.86 10.80
N PHE A 319 12.16 1.70 11.62
CA PHE A 319 12.29 0.52 12.48
C PHE A 319 12.92 0.79 13.85
N SER A 320 12.09 1.21 14.81
CA SER A 320 12.24 0.70 16.19
C SER A 320 11.45 -0.60 16.29
N THR A 321 12.15 -1.72 16.11
CA THR A 321 11.62 -3.07 16.30
C THR A 321 11.16 -3.29 17.74
N HIS A 322 9.91 -2.97 18.02
CA HIS A 322 9.09 -3.76 18.95
C HIS A 322 7.89 -4.31 18.18
N GLN A 323 8.07 -5.57 17.78
CA GLN A 323 7.06 -6.58 17.41
C GLN A 323 5.63 -6.06 17.19
N CYS A 324 5.22 -5.99 15.92
CA CYS A 324 3.91 -6.47 15.53
C CYS A 324 4.11 -7.53 14.44
N HIS A 325 4.25 -8.78 14.88
CA HIS A 325 4.02 -9.91 14.01
C HIS A 325 2.51 -10.06 13.82
N LEU A 326 2.09 -9.95 12.55
CA LEU A 326 0.83 -10.40 11.94
C LEU A 326 -0.43 -9.57 12.21
#